data_AF-A0A7Y8HPE0-F1
#
_entry.id   AF-A0A7Y8HPE0-F1
#
_cell.length_a   1.000
_cell.length_b   1.000
_cell.length_c   1.000
_cell.angle_alpha   90.00
_cell.angle_beta   90.00
_cell.angle_gamma   90.00
#
_symmetry.space_group_name_H-M   'P 1'
#
loop_
_entity.id
_entity.type
_entity.pdbx_description
1 polymer ?
#
loop_
_entity_poly.entity_id
_entity_poly.type
_entity_poly.pdbx_seq_one_letter_code
_entity_poly.pdbx_strand_id
1 'polypeptide(L)'
;MQKIAAVALFFLLVTPLAWAGETEPFDPEQPFQQGFSTSVLRSLLNKALDVLEDHLEITGNVAPDDVKGDRRGNLRFKFYPEGKSKSYQHHQADGSFRFSPDLALRDFYFRFKSLEEPAKNSSQQFSDVL
;
A
#
# COMPACT_ATOMS: atom_id res chain seq x y z
N MET A 1 -18.95 45.60 -58.41
CA MET A 1 -18.69 45.32 -56.97
C MET A 1 -18.23 43.87 -56.77
N GLN A 2 -17.14 43.44 -57.43
CA GLN A 2 -16.67 42.04 -57.38
C GLN A 2 -15.18 41.92 -57.01
N LYS A 3 -14.45 43.04 -56.99
CA LYS A 3 -13.02 43.07 -56.63
C LYS A 3 -12.75 43.33 -55.13
N ILE A 4 -13.78 43.70 -54.36
CA ILE A 4 -13.66 43.98 -52.92
C ILE A 4 -13.67 42.69 -52.10
N ALA A 5 -14.38 41.65 -52.57
CA ALA A 5 -14.47 40.36 -51.88
C ALA A 5 -13.14 39.59 -51.84
N ALA A 6 -12.31 39.71 -52.89
CA ALA A 6 -11.03 39.02 -52.96
C ALA A 6 -9.97 39.60 -52.00
N VAL A 7 -10.03 40.90 -51.72
CA VAL A 7 -9.11 41.55 -50.77
C VAL A 7 -9.47 41.17 -49.33
N ALA A 8 -10.76 41.07 -49.01
CA ALA A 8 -11.22 40.63 -47.68
C ALA A 8 -10.84 39.17 -47.38
N LEU A 9 -10.85 38.29 -48.39
CA LEU A 9 -10.46 36.88 -48.21
C LEU A 9 -8.94 36.72 -48.04
N PHE A 10 -8.13 37.58 -48.65
CA PHE A 10 -6.68 37.52 -48.51
C PHE A 10 -6.21 38.04 -47.14
N PHE A 11 -6.90 39.01 -46.54
CA PHE A 11 -6.61 39.47 -45.17
C PHE A 11 -6.99 38.46 -44.08
N LEU A 12 -7.91 37.52 -44.37
CA LEU A 12 -8.27 36.43 -43.44
C LEU A 12 -7.21 35.32 -43.36
N LEU A 13 -6.32 35.22 -44.36
CA LEU A 13 -5.30 34.16 -44.47
C LEU A 13 -3.92 34.56 -43.94
N VAL A 14 -3.71 35.82 -43.55
CA VAL A 14 -2.44 36.33 -42.98
C VAL A 14 -2.60 36.71 -41.51
N THR A 15 -3.49 36.03 -40.78
CA THR A 15 -3.38 36.00 -39.33
C THR A 15 -2.49 34.80 -38.98
N PRO A 16 -1.26 34.99 -38.50
CA PRO A 16 -0.60 33.90 -37.81
C PRO A 16 -1.53 33.51 -36.67
N LEU A 17 -1.96 32.25 -36.62
CA LEU A 17 -2.47 31.65 -35.40
C LEU A 17 -1.35 31.82 -34.36
N ALA A 18 -1.40 32.91 -33.61
CA ALA A 18 -0.43 33.23 -32.58
C ALA A 18 -0.66 32.29 -31.41
N TRP A 19 -0.17 31.05 -31.53
CA TRP A 19 0.08 30.13 -30.43
C TRP A 19 1.31 30.60 -29.63
N ALA A 20 1.29 31.85 -29.19
CA ALA A 20 2.38 32.48 -28.47
C ALA A 20 1.89 33.60 -27.53
N GLY A 21 0.66 33.48 -27.03
CA GLY A 21 0.12 34.33 -25.97
C GLY A 21 -0.08 33.47 -24.73
N GLU A 22 0.86 33.57 -23.79
CA GLU A 22 0.74 33.10 -22.40
C GLU A 22 0.27 31.65 -22.26
N THR A 23 1.21 30.71 -22.42
CA THR A 23 1.15 29.54 -21.54
C THR A 23 1.19 30.09 -20.12
N GLU A 24 0.05 30.11 -19.44
CA GLU A 24 0.02 30.15 -17.98
C GLU A 24 1.11 29.18 -17.52
N PRO A 25 2.12 29.62 -16.73
CA PRO A 25 3.21 28.74 -16.36
C PRO A 25 2.58 27.53 -15.71
N PHE A 26 2.67 26.38 -16.40
CA PHE A 26 2.13 25.12 -15.90
C PHE A 26 2.79 24.90 -14.55
N ASP A 27 2.03 25.14 -13.49
CA ASP A 27 2.46 24.89 -12.14
C ASP A 27 2.06 23.46 -11.80
N PRO A 28 3.00 22.50 -11.81
CA PRO A 28 2.70 21.12 -11.47
C PRO A 28 2.17 20.99 -10.03
N GLU A 29 2.37 22.00 -9.18
CA GLU A 29 1.88 22.03 -7.80
C GLU A 29 0.45 22.57 -7.70
N GLN A 30 -0.08 23.27 -8.71
CA GLN A 30 -1.44 23.86 -8.69
C GLN A 30 -2.55 22.84 -8.35
N PRO A 31 -2.54 21.60 -8.89
CA PRO A 31 -3.51 20.55 -8.51
C PRO A 31 -3.34 20.07 -7.07
N PHE A 32 -2.13 20.13 -6.51
CA PHE A 32 -1.87 19.81 -5.10
C PHE A 32 -2.29 20.96 -4.18
N GLN A 33 -2.11 22.21 -4.61
CA GLN A 33 -2.52 23.42 -3.92
C GLN A 33 -4.06 23.58 -3.90
N GLN A 34 -4.75 23.20 -4.98
CA GLN A 34 -6.21 23.38 -5.13
C GLN A 34 -7.01 22.09 -4.89
N GLY A 35 -6.46 20.91 -5.19
CA GLY A 35 -7.20 19.64 -5.26
C GLY A 35 -7.00 18.70 -4.07
N PHE A 36 -5.89 18.79 -3.35
CA PHE A 36 -5.64 17.97 -2.15
C PHE A 36 -5.97 18.72 -0.88
N SER A 37 -7.27 18.89 -0.62
CA SER A 37 -7.69 19.38 0.69
C SER A 37 -7.27 18.40 1.79
N THR A 38 -6.99 18.92 2.99
CA THR A 38 -6.70 18.13 4.19
C THR A 38 -7.73 17.01 4.43
N SER A 39 -8.98 17.21 4.01
CA SER A 39 -10.04 16.21 4.13
C SER A 39 -9.85 15.01 3.20
N VAL A 40 -9.41 15.24 1.96
CA VAL A 40 -9.12 14.19 0.98
C VAL A 40 -7.90 13.38 1.43
N LEU A 41 -6.84 14.06 1.88
CA LEU A 41 -5.65 13.41 2.43
C LEU A 41 -5.97 12.54 3.65
N ARG A 42 -6.80 13.04 4.56
CA ARG A 42 -7.27 12.27 5.72
C ARG A 42 -8.10 11.05 5.30
N SER A 43 -8.98 11.19 4.32
CA SER A 43 -9.78 10.07 3.81
C SER A 43 -8.90 9.00 3.16
N LEU A 44 -7.87 9.40 2.40
CA LEU A 44 -6.93 8.47 1.79
C LEU A 44 -6.08 7.76 2.84
N LEU A 45 -5.60 8.50 3.84
CA LEU A 45 -4.84 7.93 4.95
C LEU A 45 -5.69 6.92 5.73
N ASN A 46 -6.92 7.27 6.09
CA ASN A 46 -7.82 6.35 6.80
C ASN A 46 -8.07 5.09 5.98
N LYS A 47 -8.36 5.24 4.67
CA LYS A 47 -8.56 4.08 3.79
C LYS A 47 -7.30 3.22 3.67
N ALA A 48 -6.11 3.83 3.62
CA ALA A 48 -4.85 3.10 3.60
C ALA A 48 -4.62 2.34 4.92
N LEU A 49 -4.94 2.96 6.06
CA LEU A 49 -4.88 2.32 7.37
C LEU A 49 -5.89 1.17 7.49
N ASP A 50 -7.11 1.34 7.00
CA ASP A 50 -8.14 0.28 7.00
C ASP A 50 -7.68 -0.93 6.19
N VAL A 51 -7.11 -0.71 5.00
CA VAL A 51 -6.55 -1.79 4.16
C VAL A 51 -5.36 -2.45 4.85
N LEU A 52 -4.48 -1.65 5.44
CA LEU A 52 -3.31 -2.15 6.16
C LEU A 52 -3.73 -3.00 7.37
N GLU A 53 -4.70 -2.53 8.14
CA GLU A 53 -5.25 -3.24 9.28
C GLU A 53 -5.89 -4.55 8.84
N ASP A 54 -6.61 -4.61 7.71
CA ASP A 54 -7.17 -5.86 7.20
C ASP A 54 -6.07 -6.86 6.79
N HIS A 55 -4.89 -6.40 6.34
CA HIS A 55 -3.83 -7.29 5.84
C HIS A 55 -2.75 -7.61 6.87
N LEU A 56 -2.60 -6.80 7.92
CA LEU A 56 -1.54 -6.94 8.91
C LEU A 56 -2.06 -7.16 10.33
N GLU A 57 -1.38 -8.04 11.04
CA GLU A 57 -1.55 -8.21 12.49
C GLU A 57 -0.16 -8.25 13.12
N ILE A 58 0.08 -7.32 14.05
CA ILE A 58 1.32 -7.26 14.83
C ILE A 58 0.93 -7.42 16.30
N THR A 59 1.46 -8.43 16.94
CA THR A 59 1.27 -8.69 18.37
C THR A 59 2.63 -8.86 19.03
N GLY A 60 2.80 -8.33 20.22
CA GLY A 60 4.06 -8.49 20.95
C GLY A 60 3.83 -8.36 22.44
N ASN A 61 4.67 -9.05 23.20
CA ASN A 61 4.66 -8.97 24.65
C ASN A 61 6.11 -8.88 25.13
N VAL A 62 6.34 -7.99 26.09
CA VAL A 62 7.62 -7.86 26.79
C VAL A 62 7.34 -8.18 28.25
N ALA A 63 7.95 -9.25 28.75
CA ALA A 63 7.87 -9.59 30.16
C ALA A 63 8.52 -8.45 30.98
N PRO A 64 7.94 -8.10 32.14
CA PRO A 64 8.56 -7.14 33.05
C PRO A 64 9.95 -7.65 33.49
N ASP A 65 10.85 -6.72 33.77
CA ASP A 65 12.23 -7.03 34.13
C ASP A 65 12.28 -7.89 35.39
N ASP A 66 13.10 -8.95 35.36
CA ASP A 66 13.36 -9.72 36.59
C ASP A 66 14.31 -8.97 37.53
N VAL A 67 14.43 -9.46 38.77
CA VAL A 67 15.32 -8.87 39.81
C VAL A 67 16.80 -8.83 39.37
N LYS A 68 17.17 -9.60 38.33
CA LYS A 68 18.52 -9.67 37.75
C LYS A 68 18.67 -8.84 36.48
N GLY A 69 17.65 -8.09 36.07
CA GLY A 69 17.64 -7.27 34.85
C GLY A 69 17.48 -8.08 33.55
N ASP A 70 16.99 -9.32 33.62
CA ASP A 70 16.68 -10.13 32.44
C ASP A 70 15.33 -9.70 31.84
N ARG A 71 15.35 -9.28 30.58
CA ARG A 71 14.17 -8.87 29.81
C ARG A 71 13.95 -9.83 28.66
N ARG A 72 12.77 -10.44 28.63
CA ARG A 72 12.36 -11.35 27.55
C ARG A 72 11.15 -10.80 26.84
N GLY A 73 11.08 -11.02 25.53
CA GLY A 73 9.92 -10.63 24.76
C GLY A 73 9.71 -11.48 23.54
N ASN A 74 8.49 -11.38 23.01
CA ASN A 74 8.12 -11.99 21.76
C ASN A 74 7.44 -10.95 20.86
N LEU A 75 7.57 -11.17 19.56
CA LEU A 75 6.90 -10.41 18.52
C LEU A 75 6.34 -11.42 17.53
N ARG A 76 5.10 -11.22 17.10
CA ARG A 76 4.47 -12.00 16.05
C ARG A 76 3.90 -11.05 15.03
N PHE A 77 4.30 -11.26 13.80
CA PHE A 77 3.79 -10.58 12.63
C PHE A 77 3.00 -11.59 11.80
N LYS A 78 1.80 -11.23 11.35
CA LYS A 78 1.06 -11.97 10.34
C LYS A 78 0.67 -11.04 9.20
N PHE A 79 0.82 -11.54 7.99
CA PHE A 79 0.38 -10.90 6.76
C PHE A 79 -0.64 -11.80 6.06
N TYR A 80 -1.82 -11.24 5.77
CA TYR A 80 -2.96 -11.89 5.13
C TYR A 80 -3.05 -11.38 3.69
N PRO A 81 -2.60 -12.13 2.68
CA PRO A 81 -2.52 -11.64 1.30
C PRO A 81 -3.87 -11.20 0.73
N GLU A 82 -4.95 -11.88 1.11
CA GLU A 82 -6.31 -11.59 0.66
C GLU A 82 -7.10 -10.71 1.65
N GLY A 83 -6.48 -10.32 2.76
CA GLY A 83 -7.14 -9.67 3.90
C GLY A 83 -7.76 -10.67 4.89
N LYS A 84 -7.67 -10.34 6.18
CA LYS A 84 -8.25 -11.11 7.30
C LYS A 84 -9.74 -11.33 7.15
N SER A 85 -10.44 -10.37 6.54
CA SER A 85 -11.87 -10.44 6.27
C SER A 85 -12.28 -11.50 5.25
N LYS A 86 -11.38 -11.92 4.35
CA LYS A 86 -11.68 -12.84 3.24
C LYS A 86 -11.09 -14.21 3.40
N SER A 87 -9.91 -14.32 4.00
CA SER A 87 -9.21 -15.60 4.17
C SER A 87 -8.44 -15.66 5.48
N TYR A 88 -8.35 -16.86 6.03
CA TYR A 88 -7.46 -17.17 7.14
C TYR A 88 -6.04 -17.54 6.68
N GLN A 89 -5.78 -17.62 5.36
CA GLN A 89 -4.45 -17.82 4.81
C GLN A 89 -3.55 -16.64 5.15
N HIS A 90 -2.37 -16.94 5.70
CA HIS A 90 -1.43 -15.90 6.10
C HIS A 90 0.01 -16.41 6.14
N HIS A 91 0.92 -15.46 6.02
CA HIS A 91 2.33 -15.64 6.33
C HIS A 91 2.61 -15.09 7.72
N GLN A 92 3.26 -15.87 8.56
CA GLN A 92 3.58 -15.52 9.94
C GLN A 92 5.08 -15.47 10.15
N ALA A 93 5.56 -14.45 10.86
CA ALA A 93 6.89 -14.37 11.42
C ALA A 93 6.80 -14.25 12.95
N ASP A 94 7.34 -15.23 13.67
CA ASP A 94 7.50 -15.22 15.12
C ASP A 94 8.94 -14.85 15.47
N GLY A 95 9.13 -13.82 16.29
CA GLY A 95 10.40 -13.42 16.89
C GLY A 95 10.36 -13.60 18.40
N SER A 96 11.48 -14.01 19.01
CA SER A 96 11.64 -14.06 20.46
C SER A 96 13.04 -13.58 20.81
N PHE A 97 13.15 -12.75 21.84
CA PHE A 97 14.42 -12.17 22.26
C PHE A 97 14.59 -12.26 23.77
N ARG A 98 15.85 -12.36 24.18
CA ARG A 98 16.29 -12.22 25.56
C ARG A 98 17.43 -11.23 25.65
N PHE A 99 17.24 -10.21 26.46
CA PHE A 99 18.28 -9.27 26.85
C PHE A 99 18.65 -9.53 28.31
N SER A 100 19.92 -9.84 28.54
CA SER A 100 20.47 -10.06 29.88
C SER A 100 21.76 -9.25 30.06
N PRO A 101 22.11 -8.84 31.30
CA PRO A 101 23.43 -8.30 31.59
C PRO A 101 24.55 -9.29 31.26
N ASP A 102 24.30 -10.59 31.41
CA ASP A 102 25.20 -11.65 30.97
C ASP A 102 25.09 -11.84 29.44
N LEU A 103 26.20 -11.62 28.74
CA LEU A 103 26.29 -11.76 27.29
C LEU A 103 26.04 -13.20 26.81
N ALA A 104 26.37 -14.20 27.63
CA ALA A 104 26.15 -15.60 27.28
C ALA A 104 24.65 -15.97 27.27
N LEU A 105 23.81 -15.16 27.91
CA LEU A 105 22.37 -15.38 28.02
C LEU A 105 21.54 -14.53 27.05
N ARG A 106 22.18 -13.72 26.21
CA ARG A 106 21.50 -12.96 25.16
C ARG A 106 21.22 -13.88 23.98
N ASP A 107 19.96 -13.98 23.60
CA ASP A 107 19.55 -14.76 22.45
C ASP A 107 18.47 -14.06 21.64
N PHE A 108 18.40 -14.48 20.38
CA PHE A 108 17.38 -14.02 19.46
C PHE A 108 17.00 -15.14 18.50
N TYR A 109 15.71 -15.35 18.39
CA TYR A 109 15.13 -16.42 17.60
C TYR A 109 14.08 -15.86 16.65
N PHE A 110 14.08 -16.38 15.43
CA PHE A 110 13.06 -16.10 14.44
C PHE A 110 12.55 -17.37 13.77
N ARG A 111 11.26 -17.37 13.46
CA ARG A 111 10.62 -18.43 12.70
C ARG A 111 9.61 -17.87 11.72
N PHE A 112 9.70 -18.32 10.47
CA PHE A 112 8.72 -18.03 9.44
C PHE A 112 7.82 -19.24 9.24
N LYS A 113 6.53 -19.00 9.02
CA LYS A 113 5.52 -20.02 8.72
C LYS A 113 4.59 -19.48 7.64
N SER A 114 4.21 -20.34 6.70
CA SER A 114 3.09 -20.08 5.80
C SER A 114 1.94 -20.98 6.23
N LEU A 115 0.76 -20.41 6.46
CA LEU A 115 -0.45 -21.19 6.70
C LEU A 115 -1.29 -21.09 5.44
N GLU A 116 -1.31 -22.18 4.67
CA GLU A 116 -2.19 -22.34 3.51
C GLU A 116 -3.51 -22.96 3.98
N GLU A 117 -4.61 -22.54 3.37
CA GLU A 117 -5.90 -23.21 3.59
C GLU A 117 -5.78 -24.65 3.09
N PRO A 118 -6.24 -25.67 3.84
CA PRO A 118 -6.18 -27.04 3.36
C PRO A 118 -6.90 -27.12 2.02
N ALA A 119 -6.17 -27.55 0.98
CA ALA A 119 -6.76 -27.77 -0.33
C ALA A 119 -8.04 -28.57 -0.13
N LYS A 120 -9.17 -27.97 -0.51
CA LYS A 120 -10.46 -28.64 -0.55
C LYS A 120 -10.31 -29.74 -1.59
N ASN A 121 -9.83 -30.90 -1.17
CA ASN A 121 -9.58 -32.04 -2.02
C ASN A 121 -10.83 -32.25 -2.86
N SER A 122 -10.63 -32.06 -4.16
CA SER A 122 -11.50 -32.47 -5.23
C SER A 122 -11.72 -33.98 -5.10
N SER A 123 -12.69 -34.36 -4.27
CA SER A 123 -13.42 -35.61 -4.42
C SER A 123 -14.27 -35.52 -5.69
N GLN A 124 -13.61 -35.48 -6.85
CA GLN A 124 -14.18 -35.88 -8.13
C GLN A 124 -13.60 -37.27 -8.44
N GLN A 125 -14.18 -38.23 -7.75
CA GLN A 125 -14.71 -39.47 -8.33
C GLN A 125 -14.52 -39.56 -9.85
N PHE A 126 -13.42 -40.16 -10.29
CA PHE A 126 -13.38 -40.90 -11.55
C PHE A 126 -13.58 -42.38 -11.21
N SER A 127 -14.81 -42.72 -10.84
CA SER A 127 -15.36 -44.05 -11.12
C SER A 127 -16.08 -43.93 -12.44
N ASP A 128 -15.44 -44.36 -13.52
CA ASP A 128 -16.03 -44.92 -14.74
C ASP A 128 -15.05 -44.76 -15.91
N VAL A 129 -14.29 -45.82 -16.22
CA VAL A 129 -14.22 -46.36 -17.58
C VAL A 129 -14.00 -47.88 -17.46
N LEU A 130 -14.90 -48.61 -18.10
CA LEU A 130 -14.96 -50.06 -18.31
C LEU A 130 -13.69 -50.67 -18.90
#